data_AF-A0A2E4FA39-F1
#
_entry.id   AF-A0A2E4FA39-F1
#
_cell.length_a   1.000
_cell.length_b   1.000
_cell.length_c   1.000
_cell.angle_alpha   90.00
_cell.angle_beta   90.00
_cell.angle_gamma   90.00
#
_symmetry.space_group_name_H-M   'P 1'
#
loop_
_entity.id
_entity.type
_entity.pdbx_description
1 polymer ?
#
loop_
_entity_poly.entity_id
_entity_poly.type
_entity_poly.pdbx_seq_one_letter_code
_entity_poly.pdbx_strand_id
1 'polypeptide(L)'
;MRNQLLAAGLEVNFVSINKDDAADKQDKLIERCAFPLLQDLPEVGVWDLQDGGKDDFYIYDADGVLVQYLPYNGDLDLNLSTAEGYDNLWNAILTAF
;
A
#
# COMPACT_ATOMS: atom_id res chain seq x y z
N MET A 1 -4.29 3.31 -10.61
CA MET A 1 -3.84 1.91 -10.58
C MET A 1 -4.98 0.89 -10.50
N ARG A 2 -5.75 0.78 -9.40
CA ARG A 2 -6.79 -0.26 -9.23
C ARG A 2 -7.71 -0.49 -10.45
N ASN A 3 -8.32 0.56 -10.99
CA ASN A 3 -9.22 0.41 -12.16
C ASN A 3 -8.50 -0.06 -13.43
N GLN A 4 -7.20 0.26 -13.59
CA GLN A 4 -6.41 -0.20 -14.73
C GLN A 4 -6.03 -1.69 -14.57
N LEU A 5 -5.69 -2.13 -13.36
CA LEU A 5 -5.45 -3.54 -13.05
C LEU A 5 -6.72 -4.37 -13.32
N LEU A 6 -7.88 -3.87 -12.84
CA LEU A 6 -9.17 -4.52 -13.10
C LEU A 6 -9.48 -4.58 -14.61
N ALA A 7 -9.22 -3.51 -15.35
CA ALA A 7 -9.39 -3.49 -16.81
C ALA A 7 -8.43 -4.47 -17.54
N ALA A 8 -7.29 -4.79 -16.94
CA ALA A 8 -6.36 -5.82 -17.40
C ALA A 8 -6.77 -7.25 -16.97
N GLY A 9 -7.90 -7.41 -16.27
CA GLY A 9 -8.38 -8.71 -15.77
C GLY A 9 -7.76 -9.14 -14.43
N LEU A 10 -7.07 -8.24 -13.74
CA LEU A 10 -6.42 -8.50 -12.45
C LEU A 10 -7.22 -7.85 -11.32
N GLU A 11 -7.77 -8.68 -10.44
CA GLU A 11 -8.49 -8.20 -9.26
C GLU A 11 -7.51 -7.99 -8.10
N VAL A 12 -7.25 -6.72 -7.77
CA VAL A 12 -6.33 -6.34 -6.69
C VAL A 12 -7.06 -5.49 -5.65
N ASN A 13 -6.93 -5.89 -4.39
CA ASN A 13 -7.43 -5.13 -3.25
C ASN A 13 -6.33 -4.23 -2.69
N PHE A 14 -6.63 -2.95 -2.51
CA PHE A 14 -5.74 -1.98 -1.89
C PHE A 14 -6.25 -1.65 -0.50
N VAL A 15 -5.36 -1.60 0.48
CA VAL A 15 -5.65 -1.16 1.85
C VAL A 15 -4.49 -0.28 2.30
N SER A 16 -4.78 0.81 3.00
CA SER A 16 -3.76 1.55 3.74
C SER A 16 -4.03 1.51 5.24
N ILE A 17 -2.95 1.63 6.01
CA ILE A 17 -3.00 1.75 7.47
C ILE A 17 -2.48 3.15 7.83
N ASN A 18 -3.34 4.00 8.37
CA ASN A 18 -2.94 5.27 8.94
C ASN A 18 -2.40 5.03 10.35
N LYS A 19 -1.22 5.59 10.66
CA LYS A 19 -0.56 5.40 11.94
C LYS A 19 -1.39 5.95 13.11
N ASP A 20 -1.21 5.37 14.27
CA ASP A 20 -1.87 5.75 15.52
C ASP A 20 -1.64 7.22 15.91
N ASP A 21 -0.43 7.73 15.70
CA ASP A 21 -0.06 9.14 15.94
C ASP A 21 -0.59 10.13 14.90
N ALA A 22 -1.25 9.64 13.85
CA ALA A 22 -1.81 10.44 12.74
C ALA A 22 -3.34 10.39 12.67
N ALA A 23 -4.01 9.96 13.76
CA ALA A 23 -5.48 9.88 13.81
C ALA A 23 -6.18 11.21 13.51
N ASP A 24 -5.55 12.34 13.84
CA ASP A 24 -6.06 13.69 13.54
C ASP A 24 -6.10 14.01 12.02
N LYS A 25 -5.51 13.16 11.17
CA LYS A 25 -5.55 13.27 9.71
C LYS A 25 -6.63 12.41 9.06
N GLN A 26 -7.35 11.59 9.83
CA GLN A 26 -8.29 10.61 9.31
C GLN A 26 -9.32 11.24 8.35
N ASP A 27 -9.93 12.37 8.72
CA ASP A 27 -10.91 13.07 7.88
C ASP A 27 -10.35 13.39 6.48
N LYS A 28 -9.12 13.92 6.42
CA LYS A 28 -8.46 14.29 5.16
C LYS A 28 -8.15 13.08 4.28
N LEU A 29 -7.94 11.92 4.89
CA LEU A 29 -7.65 10.69 4.17
C LEU A 29 -8.95 10.07 3.65
N ILE A 30 -10.02 10.06 4.45
CA ILE A 30 -11.36 9.60 4.04
C ILE A 30 -11.86 10.42 2.84
N GLU A 31 -11.63 11.73 2.82
CA GLU A 31 -12.04 12.60 1.70
C GLU A 31 -11.32 12.30 0.37
N ARG A 32 -10.16 11.66 0.40
CA ARG A 32 -9.27 11.50 -0.77
C ARG A 32 -9.07 10.05 -1.19
N CYS A 33 -9.20 9.13 -0.26
CA CYS A 33 -8.93 7.72 -0.50
C CYS A 33 -10.12 7.07 -1.22
N ALA A 34 -9.83 6.27 -2.24
CA ALA A 34 -10.83 5.53 -3.00
C ALA A 34 -10.86 4.03 -2.65
N PHE A 35 -10.17 3.65 -1.59
CA PHE A 35 -10.02 2.26 -1.12
C PHE A 35 -10.02 2.23 0.42
N PRO A 36 -10.18 1.05 1.04
CA PRO A 36 -10.20 0.93 2.50
C PRO A 36 -8.98 1.55 3.18
N LEU A 37 -9.25 2.37 4.20
CA LEU A 37 -8.26 2.93 5.09
C LEU A 37 -8.54 2.45 6.51
N LEU A 38 -7.56 1.80 7.11
CA LEU A 38 -7.61 1.34 8.49
C LEU A 38 -6.88 2.37 9.35
N GLN A 39 -7.48 2.75 10.47
CA GLN A 39 -6.80 3.56 11.48
C GLN A 39 -6.16 2.61 12.48
N ASP A 40 -4.84 2.69 12.63
CA ASP A 40 -4.14 1.94 13.67
C ASP A 40 -4.49 2.50 15.05
N LEU A 41 -4.43 1.62 16.06
CA LEU A 41 -4.73 1.92 17.45
C LEU A 41 -3.48 1.63 18.29
N PRO A 42 -3.12 2.48 19.26
CA PRO A 42 -1.93 2.27 20.09
C PRO A 42 -1.89 0.90 20.78
N GLU A 43 -3.04 0.34 21.15
CA GLU A 43 -3.15 -0.98 21.76
C GLU A 43 -2.97 -2.16 20.81
N VAL A 44 -3.12 -1.95 19.50
CA VAL A 44 -2.90 -2.97 18.46
C VAL A 44 -1.48 -2.86 17.90
N GLY A 45 -1.02 -1.64 17.60
CA GLY A 45 0.33 -1.37 17.12
C GLY A 45 0.64 -2.06 15.79
N VAL A 46 -0.27 -2.03 14.82
CA VAL A 46 -0.10 -2.73 13.54
C VAL A 46 1.17 -2.28 12.82
N TRP A 47 1.50 -0.99 12.85
CA TRP A 47 2.73 -0.46 12.25
C TRP A 47 3.99 -1.18 12.78
N ASP A 48 4.09 -1.35 14.10
CA ASP A 48 5.23 -2.02 14.74
C ASP A 48 5.27 -3.52 14.40
N LEU A 49 4.12 -4.15 14.17
CA LEU A 49 4.03 -5.57 13.78
C LEU A 49 4.48 -5.84 12.34
N GLN A 50 4.43 -4.84 11.46
CA GLN A 50 4.83 -4.99 10.06
C GLN A 50 6.36 -4.88 9.87
N ASP A 51 7.10 -4.46 10.90
CA ASP A 51 8.56 -4.26 10.90
C ASP A 51 9.08 -3.36 9.75
N GLY A 52 8.23 -2.48 9.24
CA GLY A 52 8.60 -1.49 8.23
C GLY A 52 8.27 -0.06 8.65
N GLY A 53 8.17 0.82 7.67
CA GLY A 53 8.06 2.25 7.84
C GLY A 53 6.91 2.89 7.07
N LYS A 54 6.92 4.22 7.14
CA LYS A 54 5.97 5.05 6.40
C LYS A 54 6.23 4.94 4.89
N ASP A 55 5.14 4.90 4.13
CA ASP A 55 5.13 4.88 2.65
C ASP A 55 5.67 3.58 2.03
N ASP A 56 5.81 2.52 2.84
CA ASP A 56 6.13 1.17 2.38
C ASP A 56 4.93 0.50 1.69
N PHE A 57 5.22 -0.44 0.78
CA PHE A 57 4.22 -1.32 0.19
C PHE A 57 4.49 -2.78 0.56
N TYR A 58 3.42 -3.48 0.95
CA TYR A 58 3.40 -4.91 1.19
C TYR A 58 2.47 -5.54 0.16
N ILE A 59 3.00 -6.44 -0.67
CA ILE A 59 2.24 -7.10 -1.73
C ILE A 59 2.09 -8.56 -1.35
N TYR A 60 0.85 -8.98 -1.19
CA TYR A 60 0.46 -10.35 -0.88
C TYR A 60 -0.17 -10.99 -2.12
N ASP A 61 0.07 -12.29 -2.30
CA ASP A 61 -0.64 -13.08 -3.30
C ASP A 61 -2.07 -13.46 -2.85
N ALA A 62 -2.78 -14.22 -3.67
CA ALA A 62 -4.15 -14.64 -3.40
C ALA A 62 -4.29 -15.59 -2.19
N ASP A 63 -3.22 -16.27 -1.79
CA ASP A 63 -3.18 -17.14 -0.61
C ASP A 63 -2.78 -16.37 0.66
N GLY A 64 -2.50 -15.07 0.55
CA GLY A 64 -2.11 -14.21 1.65
C GLY A 64 -0.62 -14.31 2.01
N VAL A 65 0.21 -14.83 1.11
CA VAL A 65 1.66 -14.89 1.31
C VAL A 65 2.28 -13.58 0.86
N LEU A 66 3.14 -12.99 1.70
CA LEU A 66 3.92 -11.80 1.32
C LEU A 66 4.92 -12.18 0.23
N VAL A 67 4.70 -11.67 -0.99
CA VAL A 67 5.58 -11.93 -2.14
C VAL A 67 6.60 -10.83 -2.36
N GLN A 68 6.24 -9.58 -2.03
CA GLN A 68 7.16 -8.44 -2.09
C GLN A 68 6.93 -7.49 -0.91
N TYR A 69 8.04 -7.01 -0.36
CA TYR A 69 8.11 -5.86 0.53
C TYR A 69 8.93 -4.77 -0.15
N LEU A 70 8.34 -3.59 -0.31
CA LEU A 70 8.95 -2.45 -1.00
C LEU A 70 9.09 -1.30 0.01
N PRO A 71 10.27 -1.13 0.63
CA PRO A 71 10.49 -0.07 1.60
C PRO A 71 10.54 1.31 0.94
N TYR A 72 10.06 2.33 1.64
CA TYR A 72 10.29 3.71 1.29
C TYR A 72 11.79 4.02 1.30
N ASN A 73 12.28 4.69 0.24
CA ASN A 73 13.71 4.89 -0.05
C ASN A 73 14.52 3.58 -0.21
N GLY A 74 13.89 2.50 -0.65
CA GLY A 74 14.58 1.29 -1.12
C GLY A 74 15.25 1.49 -2.49
N ASP A 75 15.63 0.38 -3.11
CA ASP A 75 16.30 0.39 -4.43
C ASP A 75 15.37 0.85 -5.58
N LEU A 76 14.06 0.73 -5.41
CA LEU A 76 13.06 1.19 -6.38
C LEU A 76 12.53 2.57 -5.98
N ASP A 77 12.46 3.50 -6.96
CA ASP A 77 11.61 4.68 -6.80
C ASP A 77 10.15 4.23 -6.74
N LEU A 78 9.42 4.71 -5.74
CA LEU A 78 8.01 4.42 -5.50
C LEU A 78 7.15 5.70 -5.47
N ASN A 79 7.70 6.82 -5.95
CA ASN A 79 6.94 8.04 -6.12
C ASN A 79 5.89 7.87 -7.22
N LEU A 80 4.65 7.60 -6.84
CA LEU A 80 3.54 7.37 -7.77
C LEU A 80 3.15 8.62 -8.60
N SER A 81 3.78 9.77 -8.39
CA SER A 81 3.65 10.95 -9.24
C SER A 81 4.61 10.95 -10.43
N THR A 82 5.59 10.04 -10.47
CA THR A 82 6.49 9.83 -11.62
C THR A 82 6.03 8.61 -12.41
N ALA A 83 6.35 8.56 -13.71
CA ALA A 83 6.09 7.38 -14.53
C ALA A 83 6.89 6.17 -14.00
N GLU A 84 8.15 6.38 -13.64
CA GLU A 84 9.03 5.35 -13.09
C GLU A 84 8.49 4.74 -11.80
N GLY A 85 8.12 5.55 -10.81
CA GLY A 85 7.57 5.06 -9.55
C GLY A 85 6.23 4.34 -9.73
N TYR A 86 5.40 4.82 -10.65
CA TYR A 86 4.16 4.15 -11.02
C TYR A 86 4.40 2.78 -11.66
N ASP A 87 5.32 2.71 -12.63
CA ASP A 87 5.64 1.49 -13.36
C ASP A 87 6.33 0.46 -12.45
N ASN A 88 7.18 0.90 -11.52
CA ASN A 88 7.82 0.04 -10.52
C ASN A 88 6.78 -0.68 -9.65
N LEU A 89 5.83 0.08 -9.06
CA LEU A 89 4.78 -0.54 -8.25
C LEU A 89 3.84 -1.41 -9.10
N TRP A 90 3.49 -0.97 -10.31
CA TRP A 90 2.68 -1.76 -11.25
C TRP A 90 3.33 -3.12 -11.52
N ASN A 91 4.60 -3.13 -11.91
CA ASN A 91 5.34 -4.36 -12.21
C ASN A 91 5.49 -5.24 -10.98
N ALA A 92 5.69 -4.65 -9.79
CA ALA A 92 5.77 -5.41 -8.55
C ALA A 92 4.45 -6.14 -8.23
N ILE A 93 3.30 -5.49 -8.46
CA ILE A 93 1.99 -6.13 -8.31
C ILE A 93 1.83 -7.29 -9.30
N LEU A 94 2.30 -7.14 -10.54
CA LEU A 94 2.20 -8.20 -11.55
C LEU A 94 2.96 -9.48 -11.18
N THR A 95 4.01 -9.42 -10.34
CA THR A 95 4.73 -10.64 -9.93
C THR A 95 3.98 -11.44 -8.88
N ALA A 96 2.90 -10.90 -8.30
CA ALA A 96 2.08 -11.57 -7.29
C ALA A 96 0.98 -12.46 -7.90
N PHE A 97 0.91 -12.52 -9.24
CA PHE A 97 -0.03 -13.31 -10.04
C PHE A 97 0.70 -14.37 -10.86
#